data_AF-A0A523HIH5-F1
#
_entry.id   AF-A0A523HIH5-F1
#
_cell.length_a   1.000
_cell.length_b   1.000
_cell.length_c   1.000
_cell.angle_alpha   90.00
_cell.angle_beta   90.00
_cell.angle_gamma   90.00
#
_symmetry.space_group_name_H-M   'P 1'
#
loop_
_entity.id
_entity.type
_entity.pdbx_description
1 polymer ?
#
loop_
_entity_poly.entity_id
_entity_poly.type
_entity_poly.pdbx_seq_one_letter_code
_entity_poly.pdbx_strand_id
1 'polypeptide(L)'
;MKCGLRFQSLCQKRWSRSRATLNSRKFNRILRFAPPSGRLLFLVLTFVLFSGLKGASEGELVVFTQPGVSRIEKNFSERHLPAIQSLAAKLGLDLKVMNVKNGAPEDITVTPLVVFQNYRGRSVFQGRYASVDKLHNFIRIAQSIPLSSQTYSKKHVAIWRHGRAVVVAPIKITELAGSKQDDYSQDEFVKMARVAIMSGFSKFMPEETVEIGRTDRLFYMDFYPHRDEDGGFQVSLSLFSQFNCVQPVFKQFQTPVSGRWSDFESTFAAAGGLLEAEVFRQIETSDIGDGFTVVDLSVPVAGWETLGLTLPQRQEDKNHTVPPDLTLPTRWIVAKTNQNGSPRLHFRFPPPLDSYAGEATKLAGELVLSGPNSLAGATGWIEVKAGSVTLGDETLDQAVYSKMLQAHEHPLARFNLERVEVEDGSLQFGRLTRFNAYGVFELKGVAIPLAVRAQAEPFLDANGPAMRVVAAFSVRLMEKFNILGPDGPEPQNDTLDFYVDLLFRPAE
;
A
#
# COMPACT_ATOMS: atom_id res chain seq x y z
N MET A 1 -29.75 -29.78 7.92
CA MET A 1 -29.98 -30.02 6.48
C MET A 1 -28.68 -30.48 5.85
N LYS A 2 -28.67 -31.67 5.25
CA LYS A 2 -27.52 -32.35 4.64
C LYS A 2 -27.44 -32.01 3.15
N CYS A 3 -26.33 -31.46 2.68
CA CYS A 3 -25.84 -31.65 1.31
C CYS A 3 -24.40 -31.11 1.20
N GLY A 4 -23.49 -31.86 0.54
CA GLY A 4 -22.26 -31.27 0.00
C GLY A 4 -20.90 -31.84 0.44
N LEU A 5 -20.77 -33.15 0.65
CA LEU A 5 -19.48 -33.85 0.61
C LEU A 5 -19.32 -34.50 -0.78
N ARG A 6 -18.46 -33.94 -1.63
CA ARG A 6 -17.72 -34.59 -2.75
C ARG A 6 -17.20 -33.51 -3.70
N PHE A 7 -15.98 -33.01 -3.49
CA PHE A 7 -15.11 -32.48 -4.55
C PHE A 7 -13.70 -32.23 -3.99
N GLN A 8 -13.05 -33.27 -3.47
CA GLN A 8 -11.62 -33.26 -3.13
C GLN A 8 -11.03 -34.65 -3.37
N SER A 9 -10.80 -35.02 -4.64
CA SER A 9 -9.95 -36.18 -4.96
C SER A 9 -9.48 -36.20 -6.42
N LEU A 10 -9.02 -35.07 -6.99
CA LEU A 10 -8.51 -35.07 -8.37
C LEU A 10 -7.62 -33.85 -8.67
N CYS A 11 -6.60 -33.58 -7.85
CA CYS A 11 -5.53 -32.63 -8.21
C CYS A 11 -4.21 -32.88 -7.46
N GLN A 12 -3.82 -34.15 -7.30
CA GLN A 12 -2.57 -34.52 -6.60
C GLN A 12 -1.68 -35.52 -7.36
N LYS A 13 -1.86 -35.65 -8.68
CA LYS A 13 -1.02 -36.50 -9.53
C LYS A 13 -0.77 -35.87 -10.90
N ARG A 14 0.00 -34.78 -10.94
CA ARG A 14 0.75 -34.35 -12.15
C ARG A 14 1.61 -33.14 -11.79
N TRP A 15 2.72 -33.37 -11.08
CA TRP A 15 3.86 -32.43 -11.04
C TRP A 15 5.10 -33.25 -10.62
N SER A 16 5.45 -34.20 -11.48
CA SER A 16 6.78 -34.82 -11.49
C SER A 16 7.15 -35.06 -12.95
N ARG A 17 8.42 -34.80 -13.28
CA ARG A 17 9.07 -34.88 -14.61
C ARG A 17 9.01 -33.61 -15.45
N SER A 18 10.04 -32.77 -15.29
CA SER A 18 10.91 -32.32 -16.39
C SER A 18 11.97 -31.35 -15.85
N ARG A 19 13.13 -31.86 -15.41
CA ARG A 19 14.37 -31.08 -15.36
C ARG A 19 15.31 -31.67 -16.41
N ALA A 20 15.43 -30.98 -17.53
CA ALA A 20 16.43 -31.23 -18.53
C ALA A 20 17.77 -30.68 -18.02
N THR A 21 18.77 -31.54 -17.99
CA THR A 21 20.18 -31.25 -17.71
C THR A 21 20.78 -30.36 -18.80
N LEU A 22 21.15 -29.12 -18.46
CA LEU A 22 22.00 -28.30 -19.31
C LEU A 22 23.45 -28.76 -19.21
N ASN A 23 24.07 -28.85 -20.38
CA ASN A 23 25.24 -29.65 -20.68
C ASN A 23 26.54 -28.86 -20.38
N SER A 24 27.18 -29.09 -19.23
CA SER A 24 28.43 -28.44 -18.80
C SER A 24 29.68 -28.85 -19.61
N ARG A 25 29.54 -29.71 -20.62
CA ARG A 25 30.66 -30.26 -21.39
C ARG A 25 31.17 -29.38 -22.54
N LYS A 26 30.44 -28.33 -22.96
CA LYS A 26 30.90 -27.41 -24.01
C LYS A 26 31.81 -26.27 -23.51
N PHE A 27 31.71 -25.88 -22.25
CA PHE A 27 32.56 -24.80 -21.69
C PHE A 27 34.01 -25.26 -21.44
N ASN A 28 34.21 -26.54 -21.11
CA ASN A 28 35.54 -27.10 -20.86
C ASN A 28 36.40 -27.36 -22.10
N ARG A 29 35.86 -27.22 -23.32
CA ARG A 29 36.64 -27.39 -24.56
C ARG A 29 37.37 -26.12 -25.02
N ILE A 30 36.87 -24.94 -24.63
CA ILE A 30 37.48 -23.66 -25.03
C ILE A 30 38.69 -23.30 -24.16
N LEU A 31 38.75 -23.80 -22.93
CA LEU A 31 39.84 -23.49 -21.98
C LEU A 31 41.13 -24.32 -22.16
N ARG A 32 41.20 -25.26 -23.12
CA ARG A 32 42.37 -26.14 -23.31
C ARG A 32 43.44 -25.62 -24.28
N PHE A 33 43.19 -24.53 -25.02
CA PHE A 33 44.13 -24.04 -26.04
C PHE A 33 44.75 -22.66 -25.78
N ALA A 34 44.49 -22.03 -24.63
CA ALA A 34 45.11 -20.75 -24.29
C ALA A 34 46.43 -20.93 -23.52
N PRO A 35 47.52 -20.21 -23.89
CA PRO A 35 48.81 -20.24 -23.19
C PRO A 35 48.68 -19.76 -21.74
N PRO A 36 49.54 -20.22 -20.81
CA PRO A 36 49.42 -19.96 -19.37
C PRO A 36 49.45 -18.46 -19.01
N SER A 37 50.08 -17.61 -19.82
CA SER A 37 50.09 -16.15 -19.67
C SER A 37 48.75 -15.47 -20.04
N GLY A 38 47.87 -16.13 -20.79
CA GLY A 38 46.55 -15.60 -21.17
C GLY A 38 45.42 -15.96 -20.18
N ARG A 39 45.60 -16.96 -19.32
CA ARG A 39 44.55 -17.43 -18.40
C ARG A 39 44.36 -16.53 -17.20
N LEU A 40 45.42 -15.88 -16.71
CA LEU A 40 45.34 -14.90 -15.62
C LEU A 40 44.68 -13.60 -16.11
N LEU A 41 45.01 -13.16 -17.33
CA LEU A 41 44.42 -11.96 -17.93
C LEU A 41 42.92 -12.16 -18.24
N PHE A 42 42.50 -13.34 -18.70
CA PHE A 42 41.09 -13.63 -18.98
C PHE A 42 40.23 -13.73 -17.71
N LEU A 43 40.78 -14.26 -16.60
CA LEU A 43 40.10 -14.33 -15.30
C LEU A 43 40.02 -12.97 -14.60
N VAL A 44 41.06 -12.14 -14.73
CA VAL A 44 41.03 -10.74 -14.23
C VAL A 44 40.09 -9.88 -15.10
N LEU A 45 40.04 -10.06 -16.43
CA LEU A 45 39.09 -9.35 -17.28
C LEU A 45 37.63 -9.78 -17.01
N THR A 46 37.35 -11.06 -16.74
CA THR A 46 35.98 -11.48 -16.39
C THR A 46 35.54 -11.03 -15.00
N PHE A 47 36.46 -10.88 -14.04
CA PHE A 47 36.13 -10.31 -12.72
C PHE A 47 35.97 -8.78 -12.74
N VAL A 48 36.73 -8.07 -13.60
CA VAL A 48 36.60 -6.62 -13.79
C VAL A 48 35.39 -6.25 -14.67
N LEU A 49 34.98 -7.11 -15.62
CA LEU A 49 33.79 -6.87 -16.45
C LEU A 49 32.45 -7.20 -15.76
N PHE A 50 32.44 -7.93 -14.65
CA PHE A 50 31.23 -8.12 -13.82
C PHE A 50 31.10 -7.12 -12.67
N SER A 51 32.12 -6.28 -12.44
CA SER A 51 32.12 -5.24 -11.39
C SER A 51 31.73 -3.85 -11.91
N GLY A 52 31.38 -3.72 -13.19
CA GLY A 52 31.09 -2.44 -13.84
C GLY A 52 29.61 -2.30 -14.20
N LEU A 53 29.00 -1.21 -13.70
CA LEU A 53 27.63 -0.74 -13.94
C LEU A 53 26.55 -1.43 -13.09
N LYS A 54 26.64 -1.30 -11.75
CA LYS A 54 25.42 -0.95 -11.02
C LYS A 54 24.98 0.41 -11.58
N GLY A 55 24.02 0.41 -12.52
CA GLY A 55 23.29 1.62 -12.85
C GLY A 55 22.80 2.22 -11.54
N ALA A 56 22.88 3.54 -11.37
CA ALA A 56 22.44 4.16 -10.12
C ALA A 56 20.99 3.72 -9.86
N SER A 57 20.73 3.20 -8.66
CA SER A 57 19.42 2.66 -8.33
C SER A 57 18.38 3.78 -8.37
N GLU A 58 17.18 3.53 -8.92
CA GLU A 58 16.06 4.49 -8.91
C GLU A 58 15.53 4.79 -7.50
N GLY A 59 16.01 4.07 -6.48
CA GLY A 59 15.75 4.31 -5.06
C GLY A 59 16.49 3.33 -4.16
N GLU A 60 16.28 3.41 -2.86
CA GLU A 60 16.79 2.42 -1.90
C GLU A 60 15.75 2.09 -0.84
N LEU A 61 15.86 0.87 -0.30
CA LEU A 61 15.12 0.44 0.88
C LEU A 61 15.99 0.59 2.11
N VAL A 62 15.44 1.19 3.15
CA VAL A 62 16.04 1.28 4.48
C VAL A 62 15.17 0.50 5.45
N VAL A 63 15.77 -0.43 6.19
CA VAL A 63 15.07 -1.25 7.17
C VAL A 63 15.64 -0.98 8.55
N PHE A 64 14.84 -0.41 9.45
CA PHE A 64 15.20 -0.20 10.84
C PHE A 64 14.86 -1.41 11.68
N THR A 65 15.81 -1.84 12.53
CA THR A 65 15.75 -3.08 13.33
C THR A 65 16.31 -2.87 14.74
N GLN A 66 15.97 -3.78 15.64
CA GLN A 66 16.51 -3.95 16.99
C GLN A 66 16.93 -5.40 17.24
N PRO A 67 18.00 -5.89 16.58
CA PRO A 67 18.35 -7.31 16.60
C PRO A 67 18.50 -7.86 18.03
N GLY A 68 17.83 -8.98 18.30
CA GLY A 68 17.91 -9.69 19.57
C GLY A 68 17.16 -9.06 20.75
N VAL A 69 16.42 -7.96 20.56
CA VAL A 69 15.68 -7.30 21.65
C VAL A 69 14.36 -7.99 21.96
N SER A 70 13.70 -8.59 20.97
CA SER A 70 12.41 -9.25 21.14
C SER A 70 12.25 -10.48 20.24
N ARG A 71 11.22 -11.28 20.51
CA ARG A 71 10.81 -12.37 19.62
C ARG A 71 10.47 -11.86 18.22
N ILE A 72 9.84 -10.68 18.13
CA ILE A 72 9.46 -10.04 16.87
C ILE A 72 10.70 -9.74 16.02
N GLU A 73 11.73 -9.12 16.61
CA GLU A 73 12.98 -8.78 15.91
C GLU A 73 13.74 -10.02 15.44
N LYS A 74 13.73 -11.07 16.25
CA LYS A 74 14.32 -12.36 15.88
C LYS A 74 13.56 -12.97 14.69
N ASN A 75 12.23 -13.06 14.78
CA ASN A 75 11.39 -13.59 13.70
C ASN A 75 11.58 -12.78 12.41
N PHE A 76 11.50 -11.45 12.49
CA PHE A 76 11.73 -10.56 11.37
C PHE A 76 13.07 -10.84 10.68
N SER A 77 14.15 -10.88 11.46
CA SER A 77 15.50 -11.12 10.95
C SER A 77 15.65 -12.48 10.28
N GLU A 78 15.05 -13.53 10.85
CA GLU A 78 15.17 -14.91 10.37
C GLU A 78 14.25 -15.23 9.18
N ARG A 79 13.05 -14.67 9.14
CA ARG A 79 11.99 -15.08 8.20
C ARG A 79 11.63 -14.03 7.16
N HIS A 80 11.60 -12.75 7.54
CA HIS A 80 11.02 -11.71 6.70
C HIS A 80 12.08 -10.85 6.00
N LEU A 81 13.18 -10.52 6.67
CA LEU A 81 14.28 -9.79 6.07
C LEU A 81 14.86 -10.46 4.81
N PRO A 82 15.04 -11.80 4.74
CA PRO A 82 15.48 -12.47 3.51
C PRO A 82 14.51 -12.29 2.33
N ALA A 83 13.20 -12.23 2.60
CA ALA A 83 12.20 -11.99 1.56
C ALA A 83 12.26 -10.53 1.06
N ILE A 84 12.47 -9.56 1.96
CA ILE A 84 12.67 -8.16 1.61
C ILE A 84 13.96 -7.97 0.79
N GLN A 85 15.05 -8.65 1.18
CA GLN A 85 16.29 -8.70 0.41
C GLN A 85 16.07 -9.24 -1.01
N SER A 86 15.33 -10.35 -1.14
CA SER A 86 14.99 -10.91 -2.45
C SER A 86 14.13 -9.96 -3.28
N LEU A 87 13.19 -9.24 -2.66
CA LEU A 87 12.37 -8.25 -3.34
C LEU A 87 13.21 -7.05 -3.81
N ALA A 88 14.08 -6.51 -2.95
CA ALA A 88 14.99 -5.41 -3.30
C ALA A 88 15.87 -5.79 -4.50
N ALA A 89 16.47 -6.98 -4.47
CA ALA A 89 17.30 -7.49 -5.56
C ALA A 89 16.51 -7.66 -6.86
N LYS A 90 15.26 -8.17 -6.80
CA LYS A 90 14.38 -8.31 -7.96
C LYS A 90 14.05 -6.96 -8.60
N LEU A 91 13.92 -5.92 -7.79
CA LEU A 91 13.61 -4.55 -8.23
C LEU A 91 14.86 -3.73 -8.56
N GLY A 92 16.06 -4.28 -8.38
CA GLY A 92 17.31 -3.55 -8.58
C GLY A 92 17.57 -2.44 -7.55
N LEU A 93 16.96 -2.53 -6.36
CA LEU A 93 17.09 -1.55 -5.28
C LEU A 93 18.24 -1.93 -4.35
N ASP A 94 19.00 -0.93 -3.90
CA ASP A 94 19.91 -1.10 -2.77
C ASP A 94 19.11 -1.25 -1.46
N LEU A 95 19.58 -2.11 -0.56
CA LEU A 95 18.98 -2.33 0.76
C LEU A 95 19.99 -1.99 1.86
N LYS A 96 19.61 -1.07 2.74
CA LYS A 96 20.34 -0.72 3.96
C LYS A 96 19.59 -1.24 5.18
N VAL A 97 20.27 -1.99 6.05
CA VAL A 97 19.71 -2.46 7.32
C VAL A 97 20.34 -1.67 8.45
N MET A 98 19.53 -0.92 9.18
CA MET A 98 19.94 0.00 10.23
C MET A 98 19.55 -0.59 11.59
N ASN A 99 20.51 -0.63 12.51
CA ASN A 99 20.24 -0.92 13.91
C ASN A 99 20.00 0.39 14.65
N VAL A 100 18.78 0.56 15.19
CA VAL A 100 18.40 1.83 15.85
C VAL A 100 19.24 2.12 17.09
N LYS A 101 19.91 1.13 17.70
CA LYS A 101 20.82 1.36 18.83
C LYS A 101 21.96 2.34 18.49
N ASN A 102 22.30 2.47 17.21
CA ASN A 102 23.32 3.41 16.72
C ASN A 102 22.78 4.82 16.44
N GLY A 103 21.50 5.05 16.75
CA GLY A 103 20.76 6.27 16.41
C GLY A 103 19.65 5.98 15.40
N ALA A 104 18.55 6.70 15.53
CA ALA A 104 17.44 6.66 14.59
C ALA A 104 16.78 8.05 14.47
N PRO A 105 16.23 8.39 13.30
CA PRO A 105 15.41 9.60 13.15
C PRO A 105 14.26 9.63 14.14
N GLU A 106 13.83 10.83 14.52
CA GLU A 106 12.80 11.03 15.56
C GLU A 106 11.47 10.35 15.19
N ASP A 107 11.12 10.36 13.91
CA ASP A 107 9.92 9.75 13.37
C ASP A 107 9.98 8.22 13.31
N ILE A 108 11.12 7.59 13.60
CA ILE A 108 11.24 6.12 13.72
C ILE A 108 11.00 5.71 15.18
N THR A 109 9.74 5.36 15.47
CA THR A 109 9.28 5.05 16.83
C THR A 109 9.19 3.55 17.14
N VAL A 110 9.16 2.70 16.09
CA VAL A 110 9.03 1.25 16.22
C VAL A 110 9.90 0.51 15.20
N THR A 111 10.21 -0.76 15.48
CA THR A 111 10.90 -1.70 14.60
C THR A 111 10.19 -3.07 14.59
N PRO A 112 10.29 -3.88 13.53
CA PRO A 112 10.91 -3.56 12.26
C PRO A 112 10.10 -2.52 11.48
N LEU A 113 10.78 -1.66 10.74
CA LEU A 113 10.15 -0.64 9.92
C LEU A 113 10.89 -0.51 8.58
N VAL A 114 10.13 -0.48 7.49
CA VAL A 114 10.67 -0.35 6.13
C VAL A 114 10.38 1.05 5.62
N VAL A 115 11.39 1.66 5.00
CA VAL A 115 11.32 2.98 4.37
C VAL A 115 11.82 2.85 2.94
N PHE A 116 11.09 3.40 1.99
CA PHE A 116 11.57 3.58 0.63
C PHE A 116 12.02 5.03 0.46
N GLN A 117 13.17 5.25 -0.19
CA GLN A 117 13.60 6.60 -0.55
C GLN A 117 14.19 6.67 -1.95
N ASN A 118 13.91 7.77 -2.66
CA ASN A 118 14.51 8.11 -3.94
C ASN A 118 14.75 9.61 -4.03
N TYR A 119 15.12 10.10 -5.22
CA TYR A 119 15.37 11.52 -5.46
C TYR A 119 14.16 12.43 -5.22
N ARG A 120 12.95 11.87 -5.14
CA ARG A 120 11.71 12.62 -4.85
C ARG A 120 11.47 12.78 -3.36
N GLY A 121 11.94 11.85 -2.53
CA GLY A 121 11.73 11.89 -1.08
C GLY A 121 11.75 10.53 -0.41
N ARG A 122 11.22 10.47 0.82
CA ARG A 122 11.12 9.27 1.66
C ARG A 122 9.66 8.89 1.86
N SER A 123 9.38 7.60 1.98
CA SER A 123 8.06 7.04 2.27
C SER A 123 8.20 5.95 3.32
N VAL A 124 7.39 6.01 4.37
CA VAL A 124 7.37 4.98 5.43
C VAL A 124 6.32 3.94 5.08
N PHE A 125 6.68 2.66 5.12
CA PHE A 125 5.75 1.57 4.88
C PHE A 125 4.80 1.39 6.08
N GLN A 126 3.51 1.61 5.85
CA GLN A 126 2.44 1.40 6.82
C GLN A 126 1.65 0.13 6.48
N GLY A 127 2.28 -1.02 6.65
CA GLY A 127 1.67 -2.32 6.43
C GLY A 127 2.30 -3.40 7.29
N ARG A 128 1.72 -4.61 7.26
CA ARG A 128 2.33 -5.81 7.82
C ARG A 128 3.63 -6.09 7.06
N TYR A 129 4.77 -6.05 7.75
CA TYR A 129 6.07 -6.35 7.11
C TYR A 129 6.18 -7.78 6.58
N ALA A 130 5.32 -8.69 7.04
CA ALA A 130 5.23 -10.05 6.54
C ALA A 130 4.59 -10.14 5.15
N SER A 131 3.83 -9.12 4.73
CA SER A 131 3.13 -9.07 3.44
C SER A 131 4.04 -8.52 2.34
N VAL A 132 4.86 -9.40 1.74
CA VAL A 132 5.82 -9.03 0.68
C VAL A 132 5.13 -8.39 -0.53
N ASP A 133 3.95 -8.86 -0.91
CA ASP A 133 3.18 -8.28 -2.03
C ASP A 133 2.69 -6.86 -1.72
N LYS A 134 2.25 -6.60 -0.49
CA LYS A 134 1.89 -5.26 -0.02
C LYS A 134 3.10 -4.33 -0.01
N LEU A 135 4.26 -4.83 0.43
CA LEU A 135 5.50 -4.08 0.36
C LEU A 135 5.92 -3.78 -1.08
N HIS A 136 5.79 -4.75 -1.99
CA HIS A 136 6.05 -4.56 -3.42
C HIS A 136 5.15 -3.47 -4.02
N ASN A 137 3.84 -3.52 -3.75
CA ASN A 137 2.90 -2.50 -4.19
C ASN A 137 3.23 -1.11 -3.61
N PHE A 138 3.56 -1.04 -2.32
CA PHE A 138 4.03 0.19 -1.68
C PHE A 138 5.24 0.80 -2.38
N ILE A 139 6.27 0.00 -2.69
CA ILE A 139 7.48 0.46 -3.38
C ILE A 139 7.13 1.03 -4.76
N ARG A 140 6.32 0.30 -5.51
CA ARG A 140 5.85 0.72 -6.85
C ARG A 140 5.17 2.09 -6.79
N ILE A 141 4.29 2.31 -5.82
CA ILE A 141 3.59 3.60 -5.65
C ILE A 141 4.56 4.70 -5.19
N ALA A 142 5.41 4.41 -4.20
CA ALA A 142 6.34 5.36 -3.60
C ALA A 142 7.45 5.82 -4.58
N GLN A 143 7.75 5.02 -5.62
CA GLN A 143 8.65 5.42 -6.71
C GLN A 143 8.14 6.68 -7.45
N SER A 144 6.82 6.81 -7.62
CA SER A 144 6.21 7.91 -8.37
C SER A 144 5.95 9.13 -7.49
N ILE A 145 5.37 8.91 -6.30
CA ILE A 145 4.99 9.98 -5.38
C ILE A 145 5.37 9.59 -3.95
N PRO A 146 6.27 10.33 -3.30
CA PRO A 146 6.54 10.14 -1.88
C PRO A 146 5.25 10.29 -1.06
N LEU A 147 5.09 9.43 -0.08
CA LEU A 147 4.00 9.52 0.87
C LEU A 147 4.30 10.63 1.88
N SER A 148 3.27 11.38 2.29
CA SER A 148 3.43 12.55 3.18
C SER A 148 3.86 12.13 4.58
N SER A 149 4.53 13.00 5.33
CA SER A 149 4.81 12.81 6.77
C SER A 149 3.79 13.48 7.69
N GLN A 150 2.65 13.93 7.14
CA GLN A 150 1.63 14.66 7.88
C GLN A 150 1.04 13.81 9.02
N THR A 151 0.95 14.40 10.21
CA THR A 151 0.23 13.83 11.35
C THR A 151 -1.26 14.09 11.22
N TYR A 152 -2.05 13.35 11.99
CA TYR A 152 -3.46 13.68 12.14
C TYR A 152 -3.97 13.45 13.55
N SER A 153 -5.04 14.17 13.85
CA SER A 153 -5.66 14.16 15.15
C SER A 153 -6.76 13.11 15.25
N LYS A 154 -6.78 12.33 16.34
CA LYS A 154 -7.95 11.56 16.77
C LYS A 154 -8.44 12.07 18.12
N LYS A 155 -9.76 12.07 18.30
CA LYS A 155 -10.42 12.52 19.52
C LYS A 155 -11.04 11.38 20.31
N HIS A 156 -11.08 11.52 21.64
CA HIS A 156 -11.73 10.60 22.57
C HIS A 156 -11.31 9.13 22.40
N VAL A 157 -10.00 8.91 22.37
CA VAL A 157 -9.39 7.59 22.17
C VAL A 157 -8.63 7.14 23.41
N ALA A 158 -8.41 5.83 23.52
CA ALA A 158 -7.49 5.29 24.50
C ALA A 158 -6.07 5.26 23.89
N ILE A 159 -5.05 5.64 24.65
CA ILE A 159 -3.66 5.62 24.19
C ILE A 159 -2.74 4.91 25.18
N TRP A 160 -1.72 4.25 24.66
CA TRP A 160 -0.58 3.75 25.42
C TRP A 160 0.69 4.36 24.84
N ARG A 161 1.38 5.18 25.63
CA ARG A 161 2.69 5.75 25.28
C ARG A 161 3.79 4.87 25.86
N HIS A 162 4.69 4.41 25.01
CA HIS A 162 5.83 3.60 25.43
C HIS A 162 7.03 3.91 24.54
N GLY A 163 8.18 4.17 25.15
CA GLY A 163 9.35 4.65 24.43
C GLY A 163 9.00 5.87 23.56
N ARG A 164 9.40 5.84 22.30
CA ARG A 164 9.03 6.85 21.29
C ARG A 164 7.66 6.63 20.66
N ALA A 165 7.01 5.49 20.88
CA ALA A 165 5.81 5.10 20.15
C ALA A 165 4.52 5.46 20.90
N VAL A 166 3.47 5.73 20.12
CA VAL A 166 2.10 5.82 20.59
C VAL A 166 1.30 4.68 19.99
N VAL A 167 0.63 3.91 20.84
CA VAL A 167 -0.39 2.95 20.42
C VAL A 167 -1.75 3.54 20.75
N VAL A 168 -2.61 3.66 19.75
CA VAL A 168 -3.95 4.22 19.90
C VAL A 168 -4.97 3.10 19.74
N ALA A 169 -5.96 3.06 20.64
CA ALA A 169 -7.05 2.11 20.61
C ALA A 169 -8.41 2.84 20.49
N PRO A 170 -8.90 3.07 19.26
CA PRO A 170 -10.26 3.53 19.06
C PRO A 170 -11.25 2.48 19.56
N ILE A 171 -12.20 2.90 20.41
CA ILE A 171 -13.24 2.05 20.99
C ILE A 171 -14.56 2.29 20.26
N LYS A 172 -15.09 1.22 19.66
CA LYS A 172 -16.41 1.16 19.03
C LYS A 172 -17.33 0.24 19.83
N ILE A 173 -18.48 0.77 20.20
CA ILE A 173 -19.53 0.05 20.93
C ILE A 173 -20.75 0.03 20.02
N THR A 174 -21.27 -1.15 19.68
CA THR A 174 -22.50 -1.24 18.88
C THR A 174 -23.72 -0.93 19.73
N GLU A 175 -24.88 -0.80 19.07
CA GLU A 175 -26.15 -0.73 19.77
C GLU A 175 -26.36 -1.93 20.71
N LEU A 176 -27.04 -1.69 21.83
CA LEU A 176 -27.45 -2.77 22.72
C LEU A 176 -28.44 -3.67 21.98
N ALA A 177 -28.06 -4.93 21.78
CA ALA A 177 -28.93 -5.96 21.25
C ALA A 177 -29.77 -6.62 22.37
N GLY A 178 -30.91 -7.20 21.98
CA GLY A 178 -31.83 -7.89 22.89
C GLY A 178 -32.78 -6.94 23.63
N SER A 179 -33.05 -7.25 24.90
CA SER A 179 -34.08 -6.57 25.70
C SER A 179 -33.64 -5.19 26.17
N LYS A 180 -34.47 -4.17 25.88
CA LYS A 180 -34.25 -2.76 26.27
C LYS A 180 -35.31 -2.34 27.30
N GLN A 181 -34.93 -1.48 28.23
CA GLN A 181 -35.88 -0.82 29.14
C GLN A 181 -36.62 0.30 28.41
N ASP A 182 -37.82 0.66 28.88
CA ASP A 182 -38.67 1.66 28.23
C ASP A 182 -38.02 3.06 28.16
N ASP A 183 -37.13 3.37 29.09
CA ASP A 183 -36.37 4.63 29.19
C ASP A 183 -34.94 4.53 28.62
N TYR A 184 -34.65 3.49 27.82
CA TYR A 184 -33.32 3.25 27.27
C TYR A 184 -32.83 4.39 26.34
N SER A 185 -31.66 4.93 26.63
CA SER A 185 -30.92 5.86 25.77
C SER A 185 -29.61 5.22 25.28
N GLN A 186 -29.46 5.14 23.95
CA GLN A 186 -28.25 4.61 23.32
C GLN A 186 -27.02 5.46 23.65
N ASP A 187 -27.17 6.79 23.69
CA ASP A 187 -26.04 7.70 23.93
C ASP A 187 -25.53 7.61 25.36
N GLU A 188 -26.43 7.59 26.35
CA GLU A 188 -26.05 7.41 27.76
C GLU A 188 -25.45 6.01 27.98
N PHE A 189 -26.02 4.98 27.35
CA PHE A 189 -25.47 3.63 27.39
C PHE A 189 -24.02 3.58 26.87
N VAL A 190 -23.74 4.17 25.69
CA VAL A 190 -22.38 4.20 25.11
C VAL A 190 -21.42 4.97 25.99
N LYS A 191 -21.86 6.08 26.59
CA LYS A 191 -21.04 6.88 27.51
C LYS A 191 -20.66 6.08 28.76
N MET A 192 -21.63 5.43 29.40
CA MET A 192 -21.39 4.57 30.57
C MET A 192 -20.51 3.37 30.21
N ALA A 193 -20.80 2.68 29.11
CA ALA A 193 -20.01 1.54 28.63
C ALA A 193 -18.55 1.95 28.37
N ARG A 194 -18.31 3.12 27.76
CA ARG A 194 -16.94 3.62 27.52
C ARG A 194 -16.18 3.84 28.81
N VAL A 195 -16.79 4.46 29.82
CA VAL A 195 -16.17 4.65 31.15
C VAL A 195 -15.84 3.30 31.78
N ALA A 196 -16.76 2.34 31.73
CA ALA A 196 -16.57 1.00 32.28
C ALA A 196 -15.47 0.20 31.53
N ILE A 197 -15.41 0.28 30.20
CA ILE A 197 -14.34 -0.34 29.42
C ILE A 197 -12.98 0.22 29.85
N MET A 198 -12.87 1.55 29.93
CA MET A 198 -11.62 2.23 30.29
C MET A 198 -11.16 1.89 31.72
N SER A 199 -12.08 1.66 32.67
CA SER A 199 -11.70 1.26 34.03
C SER A 199 -11.09 -0.15 34.11
N GLY A 200 -11.30 -0.96 33.06
CA GLY A 200 -10.66 -2.27 32.88
C GLY A 200 -9.24 -2.21 32.32
N PHE A 201 -8.80 -1.07 31.80
CA PHE A 201 -7.47 -0.92 31.25
C PHE A 201 -6.42 -0.69 32.34
N SER A 202 -5.26 -1.31 32.15
CA SER A 202 -4.10 -1.22 33.03
C SER A 202 -3.02 -0.27 32.52
N LYS A 203 -2.94 -0.06 31.20
CA LYS A 203 -1.89 0.73 30.54
C LYS A 203 -2.45 1.79 29.61
N PHE A 204 -3.56 1.51 28.94
CA PHE A 204 -4.23 2.47 28.07
C PHE A 204 -4.96 3.54 28.89
N MET A 205 -4.66 4.81 28.60
CA MET A 205 -5.25 5.97 29.26
C MET A 205 -6.16 6.74 28.30
N PRO A 206 -7.25 7.37 28.78
CA PRO A 206 -8.11 8.18 27.93
C PRO A 206 -7.38 9.47 27.54
N GLU A 207 -7.43 9.82 26.25
CA GLU A 207 -6.93 11.10 25.73
C GLU A 207 -8.06 11.81 24.98
N GLU A 208 -8.25 13.10 25.27
CA GLU A 208 -9.24 13.91 24.55
C GLU A 208 -8.84 14.09 23.08
N THR A 209 -7.55 14.34 22.82
CA THR A 209 -7.00 14.54 21.48
C THR A 209 -5.56 14.06 21.43
N VAL A 210 -5.23 13.25 20.42
CA VAL A 210 -3.87 12.76 20.17
C VAL A 210 -3.47 13.01 18.72
N GLU A 211 -2.26 13.54 18.52
CA GLU A 211 -1.62 13.59 17.21
C GLU A 211 -0.93 12.25 16.93
N ILE A 212 -1.23 11.69 15.76
CA ILE A 212 -0.78 10.37 15.32
C ILE A 212 0.17 10.56 14.15
N GLY A 213 1.40 10.09 14.32
CA GLY A 213 2.41 10.00 13.27
C GLY A 213 2.31 8.68 12.49
N ARG A 214 3.19 8.52 11.49
CA ARG A 214 3.11 7.35 10.59
C ARG A 214 3.57 6.04 11.20
N THR A 215 4.46 6.14 12.16
CA THR A 215 5.09 5.01 12.84
C THR A 215 4.34 4.61 14.11
N ASP A 216 3.35 5.41 14.52
CA ASP A 216 2.38 5.02 15.54
C ASP A 216 1.49 3.86 15.05
N ARG A 217 0.79 3.24 16.00
CA ARG A 217 0.06 1.98 15.77
C ARG A 217 -1.35 2.07 16.30
N LEU A 218 -2.30 1.60 15.52
CA LEU A 218 -3.70 1.55 15.88
C LEU A 218 -4.21 0.10 15.99
N PHE A 219 -4.98 -0.15 17.04
CA PHE A 219 -5.78 -1.36 17.19
C PHE A 219 -7.23 -0.98 17.51
N TYR A 220 -8.17 -1.32 16.64
CA TYR A 220 -9.57 -0.97 16.84
C TYR A 220 -10.25 -2.03 17.70
N MET A 221 -10.85 -1.58 18.79
CA MET A 221 -11.54 -2.42 19.77
C MET A 221 -13.05 -2.30 19.57
N ASP A 222 -13.65 -3.40 19.15
CA ASP A 222 -15.09 -3.49 18.91
C ASP A 222 -15.78 -4.31 20.02
N PHE A 223 -16.82 -3.73 20.61
CA PHE A 223 -17.64 -4.32 21.66
C PHE A 223 -19.08 -4.47 21.17
N TYR A 224 -19.63 -5.67 21.32
CA TYR A 224 -20.98 -6.03 20.88
C TYR A 224 -21.83 -6.48 22.08
N PRO A 225 -22.52 -5.54 22.76
CA PRO A 225 -23.32 -5.84 23.93
C PRO A 225 -24.68 -6.47 23.58
N HIS A 226 -25.09 -7.44 24.38
CA HIS A 226 -26.41 -8.09 24.31
C HIS A 226 -26.98 -8.28 25.72
N ARG A 227 -28.25 -7.95 25.90
CA ARG A 227 -29.02 -8.22 27.12
C ARG A 227 -30.17 -9.18 26.82
N ASP A 228 -30.29 -10.25 27.59
CA ASP A 228 -31.43 -11.16 27.51
C ASP A 228 -32.62 -10.69 28.37
N GLU A 229 -33.76 -11.37 28.24
CA GLU A 229 -34.99 -11.09 28.98
C GLU A 229 -34.86 -11.35 30.50
N ASP A 230 -34.00 -12.28 30.89
CA ASP A 230 -33.75 -12.66 32.29
C ASP A 230 -32.72 -11.75 32.98
N GLY A 231 -32.30 -10.67 32.31
CA GLY A 231 -31.32 -9.72 32.81
C GLY A 231 -29.88 -10.24 32.80
N GLY A 232 -29.59 -11.31 32.06
CA GLY A 232 -28.23 -11.67 31.67
C GLY A 232 -27.67 -10.65 30.68
N PHE A 233 -26.37 -10.38 30.82
CA PHE A 233 -25.66 -9.40 30.01
C PHE A 233 -24.37 -9.99 29.48
N GLN A 234 -24.11 -9.81 28.19
CA GLN A 234 -22.98 -10.38 27.49
C GLN A 234 -22.33 -9.35 26.58
N VAL A 235 -21.01 -9.36 26.49
CA VAL A 235 -20.24 -8.51 25.59
C VAL A 235 -19.34 -9.40 24.74
N SER A 236 -19.67 -9.52 23.45
CA SER A 236 -18.77 -10.13 22.48
C SER A 236 -17.72 -9.13 22.01
N LEU A 237 -16.57 -9.63 21.58
CA LEU A 237 -15.38 -8.80 21.32
C LEU A 237 -14.79 -9.05 19.93
N SER A 238 -14.23 -8.01 19.33
CA SER A 238 -13.31 -8.11 18.18
C SER A 238 -12.18 -7.09 18.27
N LEU A 239 -11.00 -7.49 17.81
CA LEU A 239 -9.84 -6.60 17.68
C LEU A 239 -9.39 -6.55 16.24
N PHE A 240 -9.28 -5.36 15.66
CA PHE A 240 -8.75 -5.17 14.31
C PHE A 240 -7.39 -4.49 14.36
N SER A 241 -6.47 -4.93 13.51
CA SER A 241 -5.22 -4.22 13.25
C SER A 241 -5.48 -3.09 12.27
N GLN A 242 -4.78 -1.96 12.41
CA GLN A 242 -4.81 -0.88 11.42
C GLN A 242 -4.49 -1.33 9.98
N PHE A 243 -3.80 -2.46 9.83
CA PHE A 243 -3.40 -2.97 8.52
C PHE A 243 -4.49 -3.80 7.82
N ASN A 244 -5.55 -4.21 8.53
CA ASN A 244 -6.69 -4.95 7.98
C ASN A 244 -7.98 -4.66 8.79
N CYS A 245 -8.84 -3.81 8.23
CA CYS A 245 -10.14 -3.44 8.81
C CYS A 245 -11.27 -4.41 8.48
N VAL A 246 -11.03 -5.47 7.69
CA VAL A 246 -12.06 -6.43 7.25
C VAL A 246 -12.01 -7.70 8.11
N GLN A 247 -10.82 -8.19 8.41
CA GLN A 247 -10.60 -9.39 9.22
C GLN A 247 -9.94 -9.01 10.54
N PRO A 248 -10.61 -9.23 11.67
CA PRO A 248 -10.01 -8.95 12.96
C PRO A 248 -8.93 -9.99 13.28
N VAL A 249 -7.94 -9.54 14.03
CA VAL A 249 -6.84 -10.37 14.56
C VAL A 249 -7.24 -11.17 15.78
N PHE A 250 -8.41 -10.85 16.36
CA PHE A 250 -9.01 -11.55 17.49
C PHE A 250 -10.54 -11.43 17.47
N LYS A 251 -11.24 -12.49 17.89
CA LYS A 251 -12.70 -12.54 18.08
C LYS A 251 -13.05 -13.38 19.29
N GLN A 252 -14.03 -12.95 20.06
CA GLN A 252 -14.61 -13.73 21.15
C GLN A 252 -16.14 -13.57 21.16
N PHE A 253 -16.81 -14.37 20.32
CA PHE A 253 -18.27 -14.43 20.22
C PHE A 253 -18.88 -15.69 20.83
N GLN A 254 -18.14 -16.80 20.84
CA GLN A 254 -18.66 -18.07 21.36
C GLN A 254 -18.68 -18.11 22.88
N THR A 255 -17.75 -17.40 23.51
CA THR A 255 -17.60 -17.30 24.97
C THR A 255 -17.52 -15.82 25.35
N PRO A 256 -18.59 -15.04 25.16
CA PRO A 256 -18.57 -13.61 25.45
C PRO A 256 -18.31 -13.36 26.94
N VAL A 257 -17.78 -12.18 27.26
CA VAL A 257 -17.67 -11.75 28.66
C VAL A 257 -19.08 -11.58 29.19
N SER A 258 -19.43 -12.32 30.24
CA SER A 258 -20.82 -12.49 30.66
C SER A 258 -20.98 -12.13 32.14
N GLY A 259 -22.12 -11.54 32.48
CA GLY A 259 -22.52 -11.16 33.82
C GLY A 259 -24.03 -10.94 33.90
N ARG A 260 -24.51 -10.30 34.97
CA ARG A 260 -25.87 -9.76 35.02
C ARG A 260 -25.87 -8.31 34.53
N TRP A 261 -27.02 -7.83 34.08
CA TRP A 261 -27.22 -6.40 33.77
C TRP A 261 -26.92 -5.50 34.97
N SER A 262 -27.20 -5.97 36.19
CA SER A 262 -26.81 -5.27 37.43
C SER A 262 -25.29 -5.09 37.57
N ASP A 263 -24.50 -5.96 36.92
CA ASP A 263 -23.04 -6.00 36.99
C ASP A 263 -22.41 -5.43 35.70
N PHE A 264 -23.19 -4.63 34.96
CA PHE A 264 -22.84 -4.04 33.67
C PHE A 264 -21.42 -3.45 33.63
N GLU A 265 -21.07 -2.62 34.60
CA GLU A 265 -19.77 -1.93 34.63
C GLU A 265 -18.62 -2.93 34.78
N SER A 266 -18.75 -3.90 35.67
CA SER A 266 -17.73 -4.94 35.86
C SER A 266 -17.58 -5.84 34.64
N THR A 267 -18.68 -6.13 33.94
CA THR A 267 -18.68 -6.92 32.70
C THR A 267 -17.93 -6.19 31.59
N PHE A 268 -18.18 -4.88 31.44
CA PHE A 268 -17.46 -4.05 30.48
C PHE A 268 -15.99 -3.81 30.85
N ALA A 269 -15.67 -3.64 32.12
CA ALA A 269 -14.28 -3.53 32.59
C ALA A 269 -13.50 -4.81 32.30
N ALA A 270 -14.07 -5.99 32.58
CA ALA A 270 -13.45 -7.26 32.23
C ALA A 270 -13.26 -7.41 30.71
N ALA A 271 -14.24 -6.97 29.92
CA ALA A 271 -14.15 -6.96 28.45
C ALA A 271 -13.05 -6.02 27.94
N GLY A 272 -12.90 -4.83 28.54
CA GLY A 272 -11.83 -3.89 28.25
C GLY A 272 -10.45 -4.48 28.55
N GLY A 273 -10.25 -5.00 29.76
CA GLY A 273 -8.99 -5.64 30.16
C GLY A 273 -8.60 -6.80 29.24
N LEU A 274 -9.57 -7.56 28.74
CA LEU A 274 -9.33 -8.64 27.77
C LEU A 274 -8.80 -8.11 26.43
N LEU A 275 -9.46 -7.10 25.83
CA LEU A 275 -9.00 -6.54 24.56
C LEU A 275 -7.65 -5.81 24.70
N GLU A 276 -7.40 -5.14 25.82
CA GLU A 276 -6.08 -4.57 26.10
C GLU A 276 -4.99 -5.65 26.16
N ALA A 277 -5.22 -6.73 26.90
CA ALA A 277 -4.28 -7.84 26.99
C ALA A 277 -4.02 -8.47 25.61
N GLU A 278 -5.06 -8.59 24.79
CA GLU A 278 -4.95 -9.09 23.43
C GLU A 278 -4.14 -8.15 22.51
N VAL A 279 -4.27 -6.82 22.64
CA VAL A 279 -3.40 -5.86 21.94
C VAL A 279 -1.93 -6.15 22.25
N PHE A 280 -1.57 -6.28 23.53
CA PHE A 280 -0.19 -6.58 23.90
C PHE A 280 0.28 -7.93 23.37
N ARG A 281 -0.58 -8.95 23.43
CA ARG A 281 -0.28 -10.26 22.85
C ARG A 281 0.02 -10.15 21.35
N GLN A 282 -0.76 -9.38 20.59
CA GLN A 282 -0.52 -9.15 19.16
C GLN A 282 0.81 -8.42 18.92
N ILE A 283 1.09 -7.37 19.71
CA ILE A 283 2.34 -6.62 19.63
C ILE A 283 3.56 -7.52 19.85
N GLU A 284 3.50 -8.42 20.83
CA GLU A 284 4.64 -9.25 21.26
C GLU A 284 4.80 -10.55 20.48
N THR A 285 3.71 -11.10 19.91
CA THR A 285 3.70 -12.47 19.39
C THR A 285 3.15 -12.64 17.98
N SER A 286 2.63 -11.59 17.34
CA SER A 286 2.05 -11.71 16.00
C SER A 286 3.10 -12.09 14.96
N ASP A 287 2.88 -13.25 14.34
CA ASP A 287 3.71 -13.76 13.24
C ASP A 287 3.18 -13.30 11.86
N ILE A 288 2.07 -12.55 11.81
CA ILE A 288 1.47 -12.03 10.57
C ILE A 288 1.89 -10.58 10.26
N GLY A 289 2.81 -10.02 11.04
CA GLY A 289 3.38 -8.69 10.80
C GLY A 289 2.69 -7.53 11.53
N ASP A 290 1.80 -7.80 12.49
CA ASP A 290 1.22 -6.76 13.35
C ASP A 290 2.12 -6.42 14.57
N GLY A 291 3.02 -7.34 14.94
CA GLY A 291 3.89 -7.20 16.10
C GLY A 291 5.05 -6.24 15.86
N PHE A 292 5.50 -5.53 16.89
CA PHE A 292 6.60 -4.58 16.79
C PHE A 292 7.34 -4.42 18.12
N THR A 293 8.55 -3.88 18.06
CA THR A 293 9.36 -3.47 19.20
C THR A 293 9.43 -1.96 19.20
N VAL A 294 9.13 -1.35 20.33
CA VAL A 294 9.23 0.09 20.52
C VAL A 294 10.70 0.53 20.54
N VAL A 295 11.01 1.67 19.95
CA VAL A 295 12.31 2.34 20.08
C VAL A 295 12.32 3.09 21.41
N ASP A 296 13.30 2.79 22.28
CA ASP A 296 13.41 3.40 23.60
C ASP A 296 13.79 4.90 23.52
N LEU A 297 13.39 5.69 24.53
CA LEU A 297 13.73 7.12 24.61
C LEU A 297 15.23 7.37 24.76
N SER A 298 16.00 6.40 25.29
CA SER A 298 17.46 6.47 25.44
C SER A 298 18.22 6.27 24.13
N VAL A 299 17.57 5.76 23.08
CA VAL A 299 18.19 5.68 21.75
C VAL A 299 18.51 7.12 21.29
N PRO A 300 19.70 7.40 20.75
CA PRO A 300 20.01 8.73 20.23
C PRO A 300 19.09 9.13 19.06
N VAL A 301 18.64 10.38 19.04
CA VAL A 301 17.97 10.95 17.87
C VAL A 301 19.06 11.38 16.88
N ALA A 302 19.04 10.82 15.68
CA ALA A 302 20.01 11.12 14.63
C ALA A 302 19.30 11.45 13.33
N GLY A 303 19.70 12.53 12.66
CA GLY A 303 19.16 12.91 11.36
C GLY A 303 19.49 11.89 10.27
N TRP A 304 18.65 11.85 9.23
CA TRP A 304 18.81 10.93 8.10
C TRP A 304 20.20 11.02 7.46
N GLU A 305 20.71 12.24 7.28
CA GLU A 305 21.99 12.52 6.65
C GLU A 305 23.17 12.06 7.53
N THR A 306 23.07 12.26 8.85
CA THR A 306 24.09 11.80 9.83
C THR A 306 24.21 10.27 9.84
N LEU A 307 23.11 9.57 9.55
CA LEU A 307 23.09 8.11 9.43
C LEU A 307 23.56 7.60 8.05
N GLY A 308 23.99 8.47 7.14
CA GLY A 308 24.39 8.10 5.77
C GLY A 308 23.21 7.74 4.86
N LEU A 309 22.02 8.25 5.17
CA LEU A 309 20.78 7.98 4.45
C LEU A 309 20.34 9.20 3.62
N THR A 310 21.25 9.87 2.94
CA THR A 310 20.94 10.96 2.01
C THR A 310 20.04 10.48 0.87
N LEU A 311 19.15 11.33 0.37
CA LEU A 311 18.30 10.99 -0.77
C LEU A 311 19.17 10.66 -2.01
N PRO A 312 18.85 9.59 -2.77
CA PRO A 312 19.48 9.32 -4.05
C PRO A 312 19.36 10.51 -5.01
N GLN A 313 20.33 10.70 -5.90
CA GLN A 313 20.25 11.75 -6.92
C GLN A 313 19.34 11.33 -8.08
N ARG A 314 18.68 12.32 -8.71
CA ARG A 314 17.90 12.09 -9.93
C ARG A 314 18.85 11.65 -11.05
N GLN A 315 18.51 10.56 -11.74
CA GLN A 315 19.18 10.24 -13.00
C GLN A 315 18.69 11.19 -14.10
N GLU A 316 19.63 11.76 -14.86
CA GLU A 316 19.28 12.52 -16.06
C GLU A 316 18.85 11.56 -17.18
N ASP A 317 17.72 11.87 -17.81
CA ASP A 317 17.25 11.13 -18.97
C ASP A 317 18.24 11.33 -20.13
N LYS A 318 18.68 10.23 -20.75
CA LYS A 318 19.55 10.32 -21.92
C LYS A 318 18.75 10.86 -23.09
N ASN A 319 19.03 12.09 -23.50
CA ASN A 319 18.44 12.66 -24.71
C ASN A 319 18.84 11.84 -25.94
N HIS A 320 17.85 11.22 -26.59
CA HIS A 320 18.02 10.64 -27.91
C HIS A 320 17.81 11.73 -28.97
N THR A 321 18.72 11.84 -29.92
CA THR A 321 18.59 12.78 -31.04
C THR A 321 17.45 12.34 -31.95
N VAL A 322 16.48 13.24 -32.18
CA VAL A 322 15.31 12.98 -33.02
C VAL A 322 15.68 13.16 -34.49
N PRO A 323 15.41 12.19 -35.38
CA PRO A 323 15.58 12.38 -36.82
C PRO A 323 14.68 13.51 -37.34
N PRO A 324 15.16 14.40 -38.22
CA PRO A 324 14.41 15.58 -38.67
C PRO A 324 13.11 15.27 -39.42
N ASP A 325 12.99 14.08 -40.05
CA ASP A 325 11.83 13.71 -40.88
C ASP A 325 10.78 12.85 -40.17
N LEU A 326 10.96 12.58 -38.87
CA LEU A 326 10.06 11.71 -38.14
C LEU A 326 8.78 12.44 -37.75
N THR A 327 7.65 12.04 -38.35
CA THR A 327 6.33 12.58 -38.01
C THR A 327 5.70 11.83 -36.85
N LEU A 328 4.92 12.53 -36.02
CA LEU A 328 4.16 11.90 -34.95
C LEU A 328 3.00 11.09 -35.53
N PRO A 329 2.88 9.80 -35.16
CA PRO A 329 1.69 9.01 -35.46
C PRO A 329 0.43 9.68 -34.93
N THR A 330 -0.69 9.48 -35.61
CA THR A 330 -1.98 10.04 -35.21
C THR A 330 -2.77 9.10 -34.31
N ARG A 331 -2.47 7.80 -34.33
CA ARG A 331 -3.17 6.79 -33.53
C ARG A 331 -2.23 6.11 -32.55
N TRP A 332 -2.61 6.12 -31.29
CA TRP A 332 -1.80 5.63 -30.18
C TRP A 332 -2.59 4.66 -29.32
N ILE A 333 -1.95 3.58 -28.90
CA ILE A 333 -2.49 2.60 -27.95
C ILE A 333 -1.65 2.55 -26.69
N VAL A 334 -2.29 2.34 -25.54
CA VAL A 334 -1.54 2.19 -24.29
C VAL A 334 -0.71 0.90 -24.35
N ALA A 335 0.60 1.02 -24.13
CA ALA A 335 1.50 -0.11 -24.10
C ALA A 335 1.15 -1.09 -22.95
N LYS A 336 1.58 -2.33 -23.07
CA LYS A 336 1.38 -3.33 -22.00
C LYS A 336 2.20 -2.95 -20.75
N THR A 337 1.61 -3.14 -19.58
CA THR A 337 2.24 -2.86 -18.28
C THR A 337 3.38 -3.84 -17.99
N ASN A 338 4.53 -3.35 -17.54
CA ASN A 338 5.58 -4.18 -16.97
C ASN A 338 5.30 -4.40 -15.47
N GLN A 339 5.27 -5.65 -15.02
CA GLN A 339 4.97 -6.02 -13.63
C GLN A 339 6.00 -5.55 -12.60
N ASN A 340 7.16 -5.04 -13.03
CA ASN A 340 8.22 -4.58 -12.13
C ASN A 340 8.51 -3.06 -12.21
N GLY A 341 7.85 -2.31 -13.12
CA GLY A 341 8.03 -0.84 -13.22
C GLY A 341 6.91 -0.07 -12.51
N SER A 342 7.00 1.27 -12.44
CA SER A 342 6.00 2.10 -11.77
C SER A 342 4.56 1.83 -12.24
N PRO A 343 3.55 1.94 -11.35
CA PRO A 343 2.15 1.83 -11.70
C PRO A 343 1.77 2.87 -12.75
N ARG A 344 1.08 2.42 -13.79
CA ARG A 344 0.54 3.30 -14.84
C ARG A 344 -0.72 4.06 -14.42
N LEU A 345 -1.45 3.48 -13.47
CA LEU A 345 -2.57 4.12 -12.80
C LEU A 345 -2.54 3.67 -11.35
N HIS A 346 -2.31 4.61 -10.45
CA HIS A 346 -2.44 4.38 -9.02
C HIS A 346 -3.42 5.37 -8.41
N PHE A 347 -3.99 4.96 -7.28
CA PHE A 347 -4.91 5.75 -6.51
C PHE A 347 -4.51 5.71 -5.04
N ARG A 348 -4.88 6.75 -4.30
CA ARG A 348 -4.71 6.80 -2.85
C ARG A 348 -5.70 7.77 -2.23
N PHE A 349 -6.05 7.55 -0.98
CA PHE A 349 -6.66 8.62 -0.20
C PHE A 349 -5.59 9.69 0.13
N PRO A 350 -5.96 10.97 0.26
CA PRO A 350 -5.01 12.00 0.70
C PRO A 350 -4.48 11.71 2.11
N PRO A 351 -3.29 12.25 2.47
CA PRO A 351 -2.77 12.19 3.83
C PRO A 351 -3.81 12.72 4.83
N PRO A 352 -4.02 12.05 5.97
CA PRO A 352 -3.18 11.00 6.57
C PRO A 352 -3.52 9.57 6.13
N LEU A 353 -4.46 9.40 5.19
CA LEU A 353 -5.01 8.11 4.78
C LEU A 353 -4.29 7.51 3.56
N ASP A 354 -3.15 8.08 3.16
CA ASP A 354 -2.38 7.70 1.97
C ASP A 354 -1.70 6.32 2.07
N SER A 355 -1.88 5.62 3.20
CA SER A 355 -1.62 4.17 3.33
C SER A 355 -2.68 3.30 2.66
N TYR A 356 -3.90 3.81 2.47
CA TYR A 356 -4.94 3.21 1.63
C TYR A 356 -4.68 3.60 0.17
N ALA A 357 -3.67 2.97 -0.41
CA ALA A 357 -3.23 3.20 -1.78
C ALA A 357 -3.16 1.89 -2.56
N GLY A 358 -3.38 1.98 -3.86
CA GLY A 358 -3.38 0.82 -4.74
C GLY A 358 -3.14 1.19 -6.20
N GLU A 359 -3.14 0.19 -7.06
CA GLU A 359 -2.99 0.34 -8.49
C GLU A 359 -4.02 -0.46 -9.28
N ALA A 360 -4.25 -0.04 -10.52
CA ALA A 360 -4.95 -0.85 -11.51
C ALA A 360 -3.95 -1.59 -12.40
N THR A 361 -3.96 -2.92 -12.33
CA THR A 361 -2.96 -3.74 -13.04
C THR A 361 -3.34 -4.08 -14.48
N LYS A 362 -4.63 -4.00 -14.83
CA LYS A 362 -5.14 -4.24 -16.19
C LYS A 362 -5.86 -3.01 -16.71
N LEU A 363 -5.16 -2.30 -17.60
CA LEU A 363 -5.68 -1.12 -18.28
C LEU A 363 -5.45 -1.23 -19.78
N ALA A 364 -6.31 -0.55 -20.52
CA ALA A 364 -6.20 -0.36 -21.95
C ALA A 364 -6.58 1.09 -22.28
N GLY A 365 -6.20 1.55 -23.46
CA GLY A 365 -6.62 2.85 -23.90
C GLY A 365 -6.12 3.18 -25.29
N GLU A 366 -6.74 4.19 -25.86
CA GLU A 366 -6.48 4.69 -27.20
C GLU A 366 -6.53 6.22 -27.17
N LEU A 367 -5.64 6.83 -27.92
CA LEU A 367 -5.62 8.27 -28.18
C LEU A 367 -5.46 8.49 -29.68
N VAL A 368 -6.38 9.24 -30.26
CA VAL A 368 -6.40 9.60 -31.67
C VAL A 368 -6.24 11.11 -31.78
N LEU A 369 -5.13 11.54 -32.36
CA LEU A 369 -4.85 12.93 -32.68
C LEU A 369 -5.66 13.35 -33.91
N SER A 370 -6.15 14.59 -33.91
CA SER A 370 -6.88 15.17 -35.04
C SER A 370 -6.00 15.38 -36.28
N GLY A 371 -4.68 15.47 -36.07
CA GLY A 371 -3.67 15.56 -37.11
C GLY A 371 -2.27 15.37 -36.54
N PRO A 372 -1.23 15.32 -37.39
CA PRO A 372 0.15 15.24 -36.93
C PRO A 372 0.44 16.40 -35.99
N ASN A 373 1.11 16.13 -34.87
CA ASN A 373 1.55 17.14 -33.90
C ASN A 373 0.43 17.95 -33.20
N SER A 374 -0.85 17.53 -33.30
CA SER A 374 -1.97 18.27 -32.68
C SER A 374 -2.72 17.44 -31.63
N LEU A 375 -2.71 17.92 -30.39
CA LEU A 375 -3.60 17.44 -29.33
C LEU A 375 -5.00 18.11 -29.38
N ALA A 376 -5.10 19.29 -30.02
CA ALA A 376 -6.38 19.99 -30.12
C ALA A 376 -7.36 19.15 -30.97
N GLY A 377 -8.53 18.84 -30.42
CA GLY A 377 -9.51 17.95 -31.06
C GLY A 377 -9.14 16.46 -31.02
N ALA A 378 -8.15 16.06 -30.22
CA ALA A 378 -7.88 14.65 -29.97
C ALA A 378 -9.06 13.98 -29.25
N THR A 379 -9.30 12.72 -29.58
CA THR A 379 -10.32 11.86 -28.96
C THR A 379 -9.67 10.59 -28.45
N GLY A 380 -10.33 9.89 -27.54
CA GLY A 380 -9.74 8.68 -26.99
C GLY A 380 -10.51 8.13 -25.80
N TRP A 381 -9.99 7.06 -25.24
CA TRP A 381 -10.55 6.43 -24.05
C TRP A 381 -9.45 5.74 -23.25
N ILE A 382 -9.63 5.69 -21.94
CA ILE A 382 -8.87 4.84 -21.03
C ILE A 382 -9.86 3.95 -20.29
N GLU A 383 -9.55 2.68 -20.18
CA GLU A 383 -10.38 1.69 -19.51
C GLU A 383 -9.55 0.85 -18.54
N VAL A 384 -10.12 0.57 -17.38
CA VAL A 384 -9.55 -0.27 -16.34
C VAL A 384 -10.53 -1.40 -16.03
N LYS A 385 -10.00 -2.63 -15.88
CA LYS A 385 -10.80 -3.72 -15.32
C LYS A 385 -10.93 -3.52 -13.81
N ALA A 386 -12.15 -3.34 -13.31
CA ALA A 386 -12.40 -3.07 -11.89
C ALA A 386 -11.83 -4.18 -10.98
N GLY A 387 -11.96 -5.44 -11.39
CA GLY A 387 -11.38 -6.60 -10.68
C GLY A 387 -9.86 -6.75 -10.82
N SER A 388 -9.15 -5.77 -11.39
CA SER A 388 -7.68 -5.74 -11.47
C SER A 388 -7.03 -4.75 -10.50
N VAL A 389 -7.85 -4.06 -9.72
CA VAL A 389 -7.40 -3.18 -8.65
C VAL A 389 -6.77 -4.01 -7.54
N THR A 390 -5.60 -3.58 -7.05
CA THR A 390 -4.91 -4.20 -5.92
C THR A 390 -4.30 -3.15 -5.00
N LEU A 391 -4.39 -3.39 -3.70
CA LEU A 391 -3.67 -2.72 -2.63
C LEU A 391 -2.50 -3.59 -2.12
N GLY A 392 -2.26 -4.74 -2.76
CA GLY A 392 -1.25 -5.72 -2.37
C GLY A 392 -1.67 -6.63 -1.21
N ASP A 393 -2.98 -6.74 -0.94
CA ASP A 393 -3.56 -7.65 0.06
C ASP A 393 -4.80 -8.32 -0.54
N GLU A 394 -4.71 -9.62 -0.85
CA GLU A 394 -5.77 -10.36 -1.55
C GLU A 394 -7.14 -10.27 -0.87
N THR A 395 -7.16 -10.23 0.47
CA THR A 395 -8.42 -10.18 1.22
C THR A 395 -9.05 -8.80 1.13
N LEU A 396 -8.22 -7.76 1.24
CA LEU A 396 -8.67 -6.38 1.08
C LEU A 396 -9.10 -6.12 -0.37
N ASP A 397 -8.32 -6.59 -1.33
CA ASP A 397 -8.62 -6.53 -2.76
C ASP A 397 -9.98 -7.15 -3.05
N GLN A 398 -10.25 -8.34 -2.49
CA GLN A 398 -11.54 -9.00 -2.59
C GLN A 398 -12.68 -8.16 -2.02
N ALA A 399 -12.50 -7.55 -0.86
CA ALA A 399 -13.50 -6.66 -0.29
C ALA A 399 -13.74 -5.43 -1.19
N VAL A 400 -12.68 -4.84 -1.74
CA VAL A 400 -12.77 -3.68 -2.65
C VAL A 400 -13.54 -4.02 -3.91
N TYR A 401 -13.15 -5.05 -4.67
CA TYR A 401 -13.83 -5.34 -5.93
C TYR A 401 -15.23 -5.93 -5.74
N SER A 402 -15.50 -6.68 -4.66
CA SER A 402 -16.82 -7.28 -4.45
C SER A 402 -17.83 -6.33 -3.80
N LYS A 403 -17.42 -5.56 -2.78
CA LYS A 403 -18.33 -4.74 -1.99
C LYS A 403 -18.35 -3.28 -2.41
N MET A 404 -17.20 -2.72 -2.81
CA MET A 404 -17.09 -1.29 -3.12
C MET A 404 -17.31 -1.02 -4.60
N LEU A 405 -16.53 -1.67 -5.48
CA LEU A 405 -16.59 -1.45 -6.93
C LEU A 405 -17.66 -2.28 -7.64
N GLN A 406 -18.19 -3.32 -6.98
CA GLN A 406 -19.16 -4.27 -7.57
C GLN A 406 -18.68 -4.80 -8.93
N ALA A 407 -17.42 -5.21 -9.02
CA ALA A 407 -16.72 -5.53 -10.27
C ALA A 407 -17.34 -6.68 -11.09
N HIS A 408 -18.25 -7.47 -10.51
CA HIS A 408 -19.04 -8.43 -11.27
C HIS A 408 -20.15 -7.76 -12.09
N GLU A 409 -20.86 -6.80 -11.49
CA GLU A 409 -21.95 -6.03 -12.13
C GLU A 409 -21.39 -4.91 -13.01
N HIS A 410 -20.29 -4.28 -12.57
CA HIS A 410 -19.62 -3.18 -13.23
C HIS A 410 -18.14 -3.54 -13.48
N PRO A 411 -17.84 -4.35 -14.51
CA PRO A 411 -16.50 -4.91 -14.72
C PRO A 411 -15.45 -3.89 -15.14
N LEU A 412 -15.87 -2.70 -15.58
CA LEU A 412 -15.01 -1.69 -16.17
C LEU A 412 -15.23 -0.35 -15.48
N ALA A 413 -14.13 0.40 -15.33
CA ALA A 413 -14.14 1.84 -15.10
C ALA A 413 -13.50 2.52 -16.32
N ARG A 414 -14.07 3.62 -16.79
CA ARG A 414 -13.70 4.19 -18.10
C ARG A 414 -13.69 5.71 -18.07
N PHE A 415 -12.73 6.30 -18.76
CA PHE A 415 -12.72 7.72 -19.09
C PHE A 415 -12.79 7.87 -20.61
N ASN A 416 -13.81 8.56 -21.12
CA ASN A 416 -13.92 8.91 -22.53
C ASN A 416 -13.53 10.37 -22.73
N LEU A 417 -12.49 10.62 -23.52
CA LEU A 417 -12.01 11.95 -23.85
C LEU A 417 -12.89 12.58 -24.93
N GLU A 418 -13.52 13.69 -24.61
CA GLU A 418 -14.42 14.40 -25.52
C GLU A 418 -13.75 15.65 -26.11
N ARG A 419 -12.93 16.33 -25.30
CA ARG A 419 -12.35 17.62 -25.67
C ARG A 419 -11.01 17.84 -24.99
N VAL A 420 -10.09 18.47 -25.73
CA VAL A 420 -8.75 18.86 -25.24
C VAL A 420 -8.54 20.35 -25.48
N GLU A 421 -8.11 21.06 -24.44
CA GLU A 421 -7.62 22.44 -24.52
C GLU A 421 -6.12 22.45 -24.23
N VAL A 422 -5.31 22.87 -25.20
CA VAL A 422 -3.85 22.91 -25.06
C VAL A 422 -3.44 24.27 -24.51
N GLU A 423 -2.58 24.29 -23.49
CA GLU A 423 -2.12 25.55 -22.88
C GLU A 423 -1.17 26.30 -23.82
N ASP A 424 -0.17 25.62 -24.40
CA ASP A 424 0.79 26.22 -25.33
C ASP A 424 1.41 25.19 -26.29
N GLY A 425 1.57 25.59 -27.56
CA GLY A 425 2.40 24.91 -28.56
C GLY A 425 1.77 23.68 -29.25
N SER A 426 2.50 23.15 -30.23
CA SER A 426 2.20 21.86 -30.87
C SER A 426 2.94 20.73 -30.17
N LEU A 427 2.43 19.51 -30.32
CA LEU A 427 3.03 18.30 -29.79
C LEU A 427 4.32 17.98 -30.58
N GLN A 428 5.46 17.87 -29.91
CA GLN A 428 6.78 17.69 -30.53
C GLN A 428 7.63 16.70 -29.72
N PHE A 429 8.50 15.95 -30.39
CA PHE A 429 9.42 15.03 -29.70
C PHE A 429 10.34 15.77 -28.71
N GLY A 430 10.49 15.22 -27.51
CA GLY A 430 11.31 15.76 -26.43
C GLY A 430 10.78 17.06 -25.82
N ARG A 431 9.54 17.45 -26.15
CA ARG A 431 8.89 18.63 -25.60
C ARG A 431 7.64 18.24 -24.82
N LEU A 432 7.62 18.62 -23.56
CA LEU A 432 6.45 18.51 -22.70
C LEU A 432 5.37 19.51 -23.14
N THR A 433 4.18 19.00 -23.47
CA THR A 433 2.98 19.80 -23.79
C THR A 433 1.95 19.63 -22.68
N ARG A 434 1.43 20.75 -22.15
CA ARG A 434 0.40 20.77 -21.11
C ARG A 434 -0.98 21.01 -21.71
N PHE A 435 -1.99 20.33 -21.18
CA PHE A 435 -3.36 20.45 -21.66
C PHE A 435 -4.40 20.12 -20.58
N ASN A 436 -5.61 20.63 -20.75
CA ASN A 436 -6.80 20.22 -20.02
C ASN A 436 -7.61 19.24 -20.87
N ALA A 437 -7.84 18.05 -20.33
CA ALA A 437 -8.71 17.03 -20.89
C ALA A 437 -10.09 17.11 -20.25
N TYR A 438 -11.14 17.16 -21.07
CA TYR A 438 -12.53 17.13 -20.63
C TYR A 438 -13.19 15.88 -21.19
N GLY A 439 -13.92 15.17 -20.36
CA GLY A 439 -14.56 13.93 -20.76
C GLY A 439 -15.52 13.39 -19.72
N VAL A 440 -15.99 12.17 -19.97
CA VAL A 440 -16.92 11.47 -19.07
C VAL A 440 -16.17 10.34 -18.38
N PHE A 441 -16.15 10.37 -17.05
CA PHE A 441 -15.63 9.32 -16.19
C PHE A 441 -16.78 8.45 -15.68
N GLU A 442 -16.69 7.15 -15.94
CA GLU A 442 -17.64 6.14 -15.50
C GLU A 442 -16.97 5.20 -14.48
N LEU A 443 -17.61 5.04 -13.33
CA LEU A 443 -17.21 4.12 -12.28
C LEU A 443 -18.47 3.54 -11.63
N LYS A 444 -18.51 2.21 -11.44
CA LYS A 444 -19.65 1.53 -10.78
C LYS A 444 -21.00 1.89 -11.45
N GLY A 445 -21.01 1.96 -12.78
CA GLY A 445 -22.19 2.30 -13.59
C GLY A 445 -22.67 3.75 -13.48
N VAL A 446 -21.94 4.63 -12.78
CA VAL A 446 -22.28 6.06 -12.67
C VAL A 446 -21.29 6.86 -13.51
N ALA A 447 -21.82 7.71 -14.38
CA ALA A 447 -21.04 8.61 -15.23
C ALA A 447 -21.07 10.05 -14.70
N ILE A 448 -19.90 10.68 -14.61
CA ILE A 448 -19.75 12.09 -14.24
C ILE A 448 -18.86 12.82 -15.26
N PRO A 449 -19.11 14.12 -15.53
CA PRO A 449 -18.14 14.92 -16.27
C PRO A 449 -16.88 15.11 -15.41
N LEU A 450 -15.72 14.98 -16.04
CA LEU A 450 -14.42 15.13 -15.39
C LEU A 450 -13.51 15.99 -16.26
N ALA A 451 -12.88 16.99 -15.62
CA ALA A 451 -11.82 17.80 -16.22
C ALA A 451 -10.49 17.46 -15.54
N VAL A 452 -9.47 17.14 -16.33
CA VAL A 452 -8.18 16.65 -15.86
C VAL A 452 -7.06 17.48 -16.47
N ARG A 453 -6.16 17.98 -15.62
CA ARG A 453 -4.89 18.57 -16.07
C ARG A 453 -3.91 17.46 -16.39
N ALA A 454 -3.35 17.50 -17.58
CA ALA A 454 -2.46 16.47 -18.09
C ALA A 454 -1.26 17.07 -18.84
N GLN A 455 -0.26 16.23 -19.02
CA GLN A 455 0.96 16.53 -19.76
C GLN A 455 1.25 15.38 -20.70
N ALA A 456 1.66 15.69 -21.93
CA ALA A 456 2.09 14.72 -22.91
C ALA A 456 3.50 15.06 -23.41
N GLU A 457 4.34 14.04 -23.52
CA GLU A 457 5.67 14.15 -24.10
C GLU A 457 5.92 12.98 -25.04
N PRO A 458 5.94 13.22 -26.36
CA PRO A 458 6.45 12.26 -27.32
C PRO A 458 7.97 12.15 -27.19
N PHE A 459 8.51 10.94 -27.30
CA PHE A 459 9.94 10.70 -27.29
C PHE A 459 10.30 9.48 -28.15
N LEU A 460 11.59 9.27 -28.37
CA LEU A 460 12.11 8.09 -29.04
C LEU A 460 12.83 7.21 -28.03
N ASP A 461 12.49 5.93 -28.03
CA ASP A 461 13.27 4.92 -27.31
C ASP A 461 13.69 3.78 -28.25
N ALA A 462 14.29 2.74 -27.66
CA ALA A 462 14.81 1.58 -28.41
C ALA A 462 13.76 0.86 -29.27
N ASN A 463 12.46 1.03 -29.00
CA ASN A 463 11.37 0.42 -29.74
C ASN A 463 10.66 1.39 -30.71
N GLY A 464 11.21 2.60 -30.92
CA GLY A 464 10.66 3.62 -31.82
C GLY A 464 9.87 4.70 -31.09
N PRO A 465 8.94 5.41 -31.80
CA PRO A 465 8.14 6.47 -31.21
C PRO A 465 7.34 5.98 -30.00
N ALA A 466 7.29 6.81 -28.98
CA ALA A 466 6.48 6.63 -27.80
C ALA A 466 5.93 7.97 -27.34
N MET A 467 4.87 7.93 -26.54
CA MET A 467 4.37 9.13 -25.89
C MET A 467 4.03 8.82 -24.44
N ARG A 468 4.57 9.61 -23.52
CA ARG A 468 4.22 9.57 -22.11
C ARG A 468 3.09 10.56 -21.85
N VAL A 469 2.02 10.12 -21.21
CA VAL A 469 0.92 10.98 -20.76
C VAL A 469 0.80 10.87 -19.25
N VAL A 470 0.98 11.99 -18.56
CA VAL A 470 0.88 12.09 -17.11
C VAL A 470 -0.31 12.95 -16.73
N ALA A 471 -1.11 12.50 -15.79
CA ALA A 471 -2.27 13.23 -15.30
C ALA A 471 -2.52 12.97 -13.81
N ALA A 472 -3.16 13.92 -13.14
CA ALA A 472 -3.64 13.75 -11.77
C ALA A 472 -5.01 14.40 -11.58
N PHE A 473 -5.88 13.75 -10.84
CA PHE A 473 -7.22 14.25 -10.52
C PHE A 473 -7.74 13.61 -9.22
N SER A 474 -8.75 14.21 -8.61
CA SER A 474 -9.37 13.72 -7.38
C SER A 474 -10.86 13.56 -7.57
N VAL A 475 -11.45 12.57 -6.89
CA VAL A 475 -12.88 12.24 -6.98
C VAL A 475 -13.45 12.06 -5.57
N ARG A 476 -14.66 12.59 -5.33
CA ARG A 476 -15.46 12.31 -4.12
C ARG A 476 -16.24 11.00 -4.29
N LEU A 477 -16.00 10.04 -3.42
CA LEU A 477 -16.49 8.67 -3.57
C LEU A 477 -17.96 8.51 -3.16
N MET A 478 -18.35 9.04 -2.02
CA MET A 478 -19.65 8.86 -1.40
C MET A 478 -20.75 9.55 -2.20
N GLU A 479 -20.59 10.85 -2.48
CA GLU A 479 -21.65 11.67 -3.09
C GLU A 479 -22.09 11.14 -4.46
N LYS A 480 -21.14 10.65 -5.28
CA LYS A 480 -21.41 10.22 -6.65
C LYS A 480 -21.54 8.70 -6.80
N PHE A 481 -20.71 7.93 -6.10
CA PHE A 481 -20.60 6.48 -6.33
C PHE A 481 -21.12 5.64 -5.17
N ASN A 482 -21.52 6.27 -4.05
CA ASN A 482 -21.93 5.59 -2.82
C ASN A 482 -20.88 4.54 -2.39
N ILE A 483 -19.63 4.97 -2.34
CA ILE A 483 -18.49 4.18 -1.87
C ILE A 483 -17.99 4.82 -0.57
N LEU A 484 -18.06 4.06 0.53
CA LEU A 484 -17.52 4.48 1.83
C LEU A 484 -16.00 4.30 1.84
N GLY A 485 -15.27 5.37 2.15
CA GLY A 485 -13.83 5.30 2.36
C GLY A 485 -13.44 4.84 3.78
N PRO A 486 -12.14 4.86 4.11
CA PRO A 486 -11.64 4.41 5.40
C PRO A 486 -12.02 5.36 6.53
N ASP A 487 -11.92 4.89 7.77
CA ASP A 487 -12.04 5.75 8.95
C ASP A 487 -10.95 6.83 8.96
N GLY A 488 -11.33 8.09 9.12
CA GLY A 488 -10.41 9.23 9.11
C GLY A 488 -11.13 10.57 8.91
N PRO A 489 -10.37 11.68 8.82
CA PRO A 489 -10.94 13.02 8.73
C PRO A 489 -11.61 13.26 7.37
N GLU A 490 -12.69 14.03 7.38
CA GLU A 490 -13.23 14.66 6.18
C GLU A 490 -12.38 15.89 5.80
N PRO A 491 -12.16 16.17 4.49
CA PRO A 491 -12.68 15.43 3.33
C PRO A 491 -11.83 14.23 2.90
N GLN A 492 -10.72 13.92 3.57
CA GLN A 492 -9.73 12.94 3.11
C GLN A 492 -10.26 11.51 3.09
N ASN A 493 -11.18 11.15 3.98
CA ASN A 493 -11.85 9.85 3.99
C ASN A 493 -12.82 9.62 2.82
N ASP A 494 -13.19 10.66 2.09
CA ASP A 494 -14.14 10.59 0.96
C ASP A 494 -13.49 11.01 -0.37
N THR A 495 -12.24 11.46 -0.34
CA THR A 495 -11.52 11.92 -1.52
C THR A 495 -10.53 10.84 -1.96
N LEU A 496 -10.58 10.45 -3.23
CA LEU A 496 -9.59 9.56 -3.83
C LEU A 496 -8.78 10.30 -4.89
N ASP A 497 -7.48 10.38 -4.69
CA ASP A 497 -6.53 10.95 -5.63
C ASP A 497 -6.07 9.87 -6.61
N PHE A 498 -6.12 10.19 -7.89
CA PHE A 498 -5.62 9.36 -8.98
C PHE A 498 -4.39 10.01 -9.58
N TYR A 499 -3.39 9.18 -9.86
CA TYR A 499 -2.24 9.55 -10.68
C TYR A 499 -2.09 8.56 -11.81
N VAL A 500 -1.93 9.10 -13.00
CA VAL A 500 -1.90 8.38 -14.26
C VAL A 500 -0.58 8.70 -14.94
N ASP A 501 0.14 7.66 -15.37
CA ASP A 501 1.40 7.74 -16.10
C ASP A 501 1.41 6.65 -17.18
N LEU A 502 0.87 7.01 -18.33
CA LEU A 502 0.63 6.09 -19.43
C LEU A 502 1.73 6.21 -20.47
N LEU A 503 2.32 5.08 -20.81
CA LEU A 503 3.14 4.96 -22.01
C LEU A 503 2.27 4.51 -23.18
N PHE A 504 2.15 5.35 -24.19
CA PHE A 504 1.50 5.09 -25.46
C PHE A 504 2.52 4.70 -26.53
N ARG A 505 2.08 3.83 -27.44
CA ARG A 505 2.80 3.41 -28.64
C ARG A 505 1.93 3.60 -29.87
N PRO A 506 2.52 3.79 -31.06
CA PRO A 506 1.76 3.84 -32.30
C PRO A 506 0.94 2.54 -32.44
N ALA A 507 -0.32 2.68 -32.86
CA ALA A 507 -1.11 1.51 -33.23
C ALA A 507 -0.50 0.87 -34.48
N GLU A 508 -0.38 -0.46 -34.47
CA GLU A 508 0.04 -1.24 -35.66
C GLU A 508 -1.00 -1.17 -36.78
#